data_AF-A0AA42MR20-F1
#
_entry.id   AF-A0AA42MR20-F1
#
_cell.length_a   1.000
_cell.length_b   1.000
_cell.length_c   1.000
_cell.angle_alpha   90.00
_cell.angle_beta   90.00
_cell.angle_gamma   90.00
#
_symmetry.space_group_name_H-M   'P 1'
#
loop_
_entity.id
_entity.type
_entity.pdbx_description
1 polymer ?
#
loop_
_entity_poly.entity_id
_entity_poly.type
_entity_poly.pdbx_seq_one_letter_code
_entity_poly.pdbx_strand_id
1 'polypeptide(L)' 'MSSQKHNFKVGDDVYIPDLFARHKFRVPDDGQYVVDKLIDDERLQVSDEDHSFVGHYSHFAVVCAGNNS' A
#
# COMPACT_ATOMS: atom_id res chain seq x y z
N MET A 1 0.85 9.72 22.42
CA MET A 1 0.95 8.41 21.75
C MET A 1 1.73 8.62 20.48
N SER A 2 2.75 7.81 20.22
CA SER A 2 3.57 7.91 19.02
C SER A 2 2.77 7.40 17.84
N SER A 3 2.12 8.28 17.08
CA SER A 3 1.61 7.93 15.74
C SER A 3 2.80 7.41 14.96
N GLN A 4 2.84 6.09 14.68
CA GLN A 4 3.87 5.53 13.82
C GLN A 4 3.72 6.18 12.45
N LYS A 5 4.58 7.15 12.17
CA LYS A 5 4.52 7.93 10.95
C LYS A 5 5.03 7.05 9.81
N HIS A 6 4.14 6.67 8.90
CA HIS A 6 4.54 5.94 7.71
C HIS A 6 5.25 6.89 6.72
N ASN A 7 6.09 6.33 5.84
CA ASN A 7 6.87 7.12 4.87
C ASN A 7 6.25 7.12 3.46
N PHE A 8 5.06 6.57 3.27
CA PHE A 8 4.36 6.55 1.98
C PHE A 8 4.03 7.96 1.48
N LYS A 9 4.06 8.12 0.17
CA LYS A 9 3.69 9.32 -0.57
C LYS A 9 2.68 8.98 -1.65
N VAL A 10 1.90 9.99 -2.04
CA VAL A 10 1.04 9.89 -3.23
C VAL A 10 1.93 9.65 -4.45
N GLY A 11 1.58 8.66 -5.25
CA GLY A 11 2.34 8.20 -6.41
C GLY A 11 3.36 7.09 -6.10
N ASP A 12 3.51 6.64 -4.85
CA ASP A 12 4.32 5.46 -4.56
C ASP A 12 3.64 4.20 -5.11
N ASP A 13 4.42 3.37 -5.81
CA ASP A 13 4.02 1.99 -6.14
C ASP A 13 4.17 1.10 -4.91
N VAL A 14 3.10 0.43 -4.53
CA VAL A 14 3.03 -0.44 -3.36
C VAL A 14 2.45 -1.80 -3.70
N TYR A 15 2.78 -2.79 -2.88
CA TYR A 15 2.21 -4.13 -2.94
C TYR A 15 1.82 -4.59 -1.53
N ILE A 16 1.04 -5.66 -1.44
CA ILE A 16 0.59 -6.22 -0.16
C ILE A 16 1.37 -7.52 0.10
N PRO A 17 2.39 -7.51 0.98
CA PRO A 17 3.22 -8.70 1.24
C PRO A 17 2.48 -9.77 2.06
N ASP A 18 1.47 -9.38 2.84
CA ASP A 18 0.75 -10.26 3.75
C ASP A 18 -0.42 -10.97 3.06
N LEU A 19 -0.37 -12.31 3.03
CA LEU A 19 -1.42 -13.17 2.46
C LEU A 19 -2.80 -12.94 3.11
N PHE A 20 -2.85 -12.74 4.44
CA PHE A 20 -4.10 -12.48 5.15
C PHE A 20 -4.70 -11.15 4.73
N ALA A 21 -3.86 -10.12 4.57
CA ALA A 21 -4.30 -8.82 4.07
C ALA A 21 -4.83 -8.93 2.63
N ARG A 22 -4.12 -9.65 1.74
CA ARG A 22 -4.58 -9.89 0.37
C ARG A 22 -5.94 -10.59 0.31
N HIS A 23 -6.13 -11.62 1.13
CA HIS A 23 -7.43 -12.31 1.23
C HIS A 23 -8.54 -11.37 1.71
N LYS A 24 -8.25 -10.51 2.69
CA LYS A 24 -9.20 -9.52 3.21
C LYS A 24 -9.60 -8.48 2.16
N PHE A 25 -8.63 -7.98 1.38
CA PHE A 25 -8.87 -7.02 0.31
C PHE A 25 -9.39 -7.66 -0.99
N ARG A 26 -9.37 -9.00 -1.09
CA ARG A 26 -9.76 -9.79 -2.28
C ARG A 26 -8.95 -9.42 -3.52
N VAL A 27 -7.65 -9.27 -3.34
CA VAL A 27 -6.71 -8.89 -4.39
C VAL A 27 -5.76 -10.05 -4.76
N PRO A 28 -5.22 -10.07 -5.99
CA PRO A 28 -4.24 -11.07 -6.41
C PRO A 28 -2.92 -11.00 -5.64
N ASP A 29 -2.17 -12.11 -5.63
CA ASP A 29 -0.91 -12.24 -4.89
C ASP A 29 0.20 -11.29 -5.38
N ASP A 30 0.22 -11.01 -6.68
CA ASP A 30 1.21 -10.15 -7.34
C ASP A 30 0.66 -8.75 -7.67
N GLY A 31 -0.44 -8.34 -7.02
CA GLY A 31 -1.06 -7.04 -7.21
C GLY A 31 -0.14 -5.89 -6.80
N GLN A 32 0.07 -4.94 -7.70
CA GLN A 32 0.72 -3.66 -7.43
C GLN A 32 -0.30 -2.55 -7.57
N TYR A 33 -0.21 -1.56 -6.68
CA TYR A 33 -1.15 -0.47 -6.56
C TYR A 33 -0.39 0.84 -6.42
N VAL A 34 -0.97 1.92 -6.92
CA VAL A 34 -0.44 3.27 -6.72
C VAL A 34 -1.14 3.90 -5.52
N VAL A 35 -0.39 4.59 -4.67
CA VAL A 35 -0.98 5.39 -3.58
C VAL A 35 -1.62 6.64 -4.17
N ASP A 36 -2.96 6.70 -4.18
CA ASP A 36 -3.70 7.85 -4.65
C ASP A 36 -3.78 8.95 -3.60
N LYS A 37 -3.91 8.57 -2.33
CA LYS A 37 -4.16 9.51 -1.24
C LYS A 37 -3.75 8.95 0.12
N LEU A 38 -3.15 9.84 0.92
CA LEU A 38 -2.98 9.62 2.37
C LEU A 38 -4.25 10.12 3.05
N ILE A 39 -5.08 9.21 3.57
CA ILE A 39 -6.38 9.56 4.16
C ILE A 39 -6.18 10.20 5.54
N ASP A 40 -5.28 9.63 6.31
CA ASP A 40 -4.81 10.12 7.62
C ASP A 40 -3.43 9.51 7.90
N ASP A 41 -2.94 9.65 9.14
CA ASP A 41 -1.64 9.11 9.57
C ASP A 41 -1.58 7.57 9.58
N GLU A 42 -2.71 6.88 9.38
CA GLU A 42 -2.84 5.43 9.51
C GLU A 42 -3.29 4.74 8.22
N ARG A 43 -3.98 5.44 7.31
CA ARG A 43 -4.68 4.84 6.17
C ARG A 43 -4.28 5.43 4.83
N LEU A 44 -4.11 4.53 3.87
CA LEU A 44 -3.79 4.83 2.48
C LEU A 44 -4.96 4.42 1.59
N GLN A 45 -5.31 5.25 0.61
CA GLN A 45 -6.10 4.86 -0.53
C GLN A 45 -5.17 4.47 -1.68
N VAL A 46 -5.36 3.28 -2.23
CA VAL A 46 -4.57 2.76 -3.34
C VAL A 46 -5.47 2.27 -4.46
N SER A 47 -4.95 2.28 -5.68
CA SER A 47 -5.66 1.72 -6.84
C SER A 47 -4.74 1.08 -7.88
N ASP A 48 -5.31 0.18 -8.66
CA ASP A 48 -4.80 -0.28 -9.95
C ASP A 48 -5.86 0.01 -11.04
N GLU A 49 -5.73 -0.57 -12.23
CA GLU A 49 -6.70 -0.36 -13.32
C GLU A 49 -8.11 -0.89 -13.00
N ASP A 50 -8.24 -1.88 -12.13
CA ASP A 50 -9.48 -2.63 -11.88
C ASP A 50 -10.04 -2.46 -10.45
N HIS A 51 -9.21 -2.02 -9.50
CA HIS A 51 -9.49 -2.00 -8.07
C HIS A 51 -9.10 -0.67 -7.44
N SER A 52 -9.92 -0.20 -6.51
CA SER A 52 -9.55 0.89 -5.59
C SER A 52 -10.05 0.58 -4.20
N PHE A 53 -9.17 0.69 -3.20
CA PHE A 53 -9.50 0.37 -1.82
C PHE A 53 -8.66 1.17 -0.82
N VAL A 54 -9.11 1.15 0.44
CA VAL A 54 -8.45 1.83 1.56
C VAL A 54 -7.97 0.79 2.56
N GLY A 55 -6.72 0.89 2.99
CA GLY A 55 -6.12 0.00 3.98
C GLY A 55 -5.25 0.74 4.98
N HIS A 56 -4.98 0.08 6.12
CA HIS A 56 -3.97 0.56 7.07
C HIS A 56 -2.57 0.46 6.45
N TYR A 57 -1.70 1.44 6.68
CA TYR A 57 -0.37 1.51 6.05
C TYR A 57 0.48 0.25 6.29
N SER A 58 0.26 -0.44 7.42
CA SER A 58 0.99 -1.66 7.78
C SER A 58 0.73 -2.85 6.84
N HIS A 59 -0.30 -2.78 6.00
CA HIS A 59 -0.57 -3.81 5.00
C HIS A 59 0.20 -3.60 3.70
N PHE A 60 0.87 -2.45 3.54
CA PHE A 60 1.54 -2.08 2.30
C PHE A 60 3.05 -2.08 2.47
N ALA A 61 3.74 -2.37 1.39
CA ALA A 61 5.18 -2.18 1.25
C ALA A 61 5.45 -1.47 -0.08
N VAL A 62 6.38 -0.52 -0.08
CA VAL A 62 6.80 0.16 -1.32
C VAL A 62 7.53 -0.85 -2.20
N VAL A 63 7.18 -0.89 -3.48
CA VAL A 63 7.97 -1.59 -4.49
C VAL A 63 9.30 -0.86 -4.58
N CYS A 64 10.34 -1.37 -3.91
CA CYS A 64 11.67 -0.79 -4.03
C CYS A 64 12.09 -0.88 -5.50
N ALA A 65 12.10 0.24 -6.22
CA ALA A 65 12.91 0.37 -7.42
C ALA A 65 14.34 0.05 -6.98
N GLY A 66 14.84 -1.13 -7.36
CA GLY A 66 16.14 -1.61 -6.95
C GLY A 66 17.21 -0.59 -7.34
N ASN A 67 17.68 0.20 -6.38
CA ASN A 67 19.01 0.75 -6.49
C ASN A 67 19.96 -0.42 -6.22
N ASN A 68 20.32 -1.13 -7.29
CA ASN A 68 21.58 -1.85 -7.36
C ASN A 68 22.65 -0.88 -6.86
N SER A 69 23.13 -1.11 -5.64
CA SER A 69 24.24 -0.40 -5.01
C SER A 69 25.38 -1.40 -4.86
#